data_AF-F7XMW4-F1
#
_entry.id   AF-F7XMW4-F1
#
_cell.length_a   1.000
_cell.length_b   1.000
_cell.length_c   1.000
_cell.angle_alpha   90.00
_cell.angle_beta   90.00
_cell.angle_gamma   90.00
#
_symmetry.space_group_name_H-M   'P 1'
#
loop_
_entity.id
_entity.type
_entity.pdbx_description
1 polymer ?
#
loop_
_entity_poly.entity_id
_entity_poly.type
_entity_poly.pdbx_seq_one_letter_code
_entity_poly.pdbx_strand_id
1 'polypeptide(L)'
;MRSLKDDDSAVSVVIGTVLILAILVTFMAGFLNYWVPVYEKQNEMDHSREVLGSFTDIQMKIDNIDHFPVRIPIDVGTNSIFYLSGTRTYGELEVNESDYWITITSENFNGNGNSNGNVDNDFTQISNWENLAEMSLDGNYILMNDLDENTDDYEDFGEDWTPIDNFDGTFDGNGYTITGLTITATGNGNELGLFGSANGNAVIKNVELLNININLTGQAGSQASNNNNIGGLIGTNSGTIENSSSNGSINIHASGGGSNNNNVGGLVGLNTEDGIVINSESTVNLDNINLGGGNNEIGNPIGNNKGEIIDNGNNNGNNDDPIQEEVEIFSAGSISLTSDYNSLVNQKYIYAQGSIILEQDEGGVLWEEPLLRYNHSSQTIYIRLVEIEGNRVSYGNFKDSLRITLIDRKTSALSPASDGEIKIQYKENDLWNKAFEDFFNNIPGNTYSPGEIIIHSENLNLIVEKIVIEVQ
;
A
#
# COMPACT_ATOMS: atom_id res chain seq x y z
N MET A 1 9.01 70.27 -59.15
CA MET A 1 9.31 69.91 -57.73
C MET A 1 9.13 71.08 -56.75
N ARG A 2 8.49 72.18 -57.16
CA ARG A 2 8.00 73.26 -56.27
C ARG A 2 6.47 73.15 -56.22
N SER A 3 5.89 73.38 -55.04
CA SER A 3 4.45 73.39 -54.73
C SER A 3 3.76 72.03 -54.54
N LEU A 4 4.37 71.14 -53.73
CA LEU A 4 3.59 70.28 -52.82
C LEU A 4 3.65 70.81 -51.37
N LYS A 5 4.42 71.88 -51.13
CA LYS A 5 4.57 72.53 -49.81
C LYS A 5 3.57 73.68 -49.57
N ASP A 6 2.92 74.20 -50.61
CA ASP A 6 2.01 75.36 -50.53
C ASP A 6 0.56 74.99 -50.93
N ASP A 7 0.27 73.70 -51.12
CA ASP A 7 -1.10 73.25 -51.37
C ASP A 7 -1.75 72.93 -50.02
N ASP A 8 -2.46 73.93 -49.49
CA ASP A 8 -3.17 73.86 -48.20
C ASP A 8 -4.08 72.61 -48.11
N SER A 9 -4.57 72.12 -49.25
CA SER A 9 -5.39 70.91 -49.31
C SER A 9 -4.58 69.62 -49.09
N ALA A 10 -3.40 69.52 -49.70
CA ALA A 10 -2.50 68.38 -49.53
C ALA A 10 -1.89 68.36 -48.11
N VAL A 11 -1.54 69.53 -47.58
CA VAL A 11 -1.01 69.68 -46.21
C VAL A 11 -2.09 69.31 -45.18
N SER A 12 -3.35 69.70 -45.39
CA SER A 12 -4.47 69.34 -44.51
C SER A 12 -4.72 67.82 -44.47
N VAL A 13 -4.66 67.13 -45.63
CA VAL A 13 -4.84 65.67 -45.69
C VAL A 13 -3.70 64.93 -44.98
N VAL A 14 -2.45 65.38 -45.16
CA VAL A 14 -1.29 64.78 -44.47
C VAL A 14 -1.39 65.00 -42.96
N ILE A 15 -1.73 66.22 -42.51
CA ILE A 15 -1.92 66.52 -41.08
C ILE A 15 -3.06 65.70 -40.50
N GLY A 16 -4.20 65.58 -41.20
CA GLY A 16 -5.33 64.76 -40.78
C GLY A 16 -4.97 63.29 -40.65
N THR A 17 -4.20 62.75 -41.60
CA THR A 17 -3.72 61.36 -41.57
C THR A 17 -2.77 61.11 -40.40
N VAL A 18 -1.82 62.02 -40.16
CA VAL A 18 -0.88 61.92 -39.03
C VAL A 18 -1.59 62.03 -37.68
N LEU A 19 -2.60 62.90 -37.56
CA LEU A 19 -3.41 63.02 -36.35
C LEU A 19 -4.24 61.75 -36.09
N ILE A 20 -4.84 61.16 -37.12
CA ILE A 20 -5.56 59.88 -37.00
C ILE A 20 -4.60 58.76 -36.57
N LEU A 21 -3.40 58.70 -37.17
CA LEU A 21 -2.36 57.75 -36.78
C LEU A 21 -1.91 57.95 -35.33
N ALA A 22 -1.72 59.20 -34.90
CA ALA A 22 -1.36 59.51 -33.52
C ALA A 22 -2.46 59.06 -32.55
N ILE A 23 -3.73 59.33 -32.85
CA ILE A 23 -4.88 58.86 -32.07
C ILE A 23 -4.94 57.33 -32.02
N LEU A 24 -4.71 56.66 -33.16
CA LEU A 24 -4.69 55.20 -33.23
C LEU A 24 -3.57 54.60 -32.37
N VAL A 25 -2.37 55.18 -32.42
CA VAL A 25 -1.22 54.74 -31.61
C VAL A 25 -1.49 54.98 -30.12
N THR A 26 -2.05 56.13 -29.74
CA THR A 26 -2.43 56.41 -28.35
C THR A 26 -3.52 55.46 -27.86
N PHE A 27 -4.53 55.18 -28.70
CA PHE A 27 -5.57 54.20 -28.40
C PHE A 27 -4.97 52.79 -28.23
N MET A 28 -4.10 52.36 -29.15
CA MET A 28 -3.44 51.05 -29.08
C MET A 28 -2.57 50.94 -27.83
N ALA A 29 -1.81 51.98 -27.49
CA ALA A 29 -1.03 52.02 -26.27
C ALA A 29 -1.90 51.97 -25.00
N GLY A 30 -3.06 52.65 -25.00
CA GLY A 30 -4.03 52.56 -23.91
C GLY A 30 -4.68 51.17 -23.81
N PHE A 31 -5.00 50.56 -24.95
CA PHE A 31 -5.55 49.21 -25.02
C PHE A 31 -4.57 48.17 -24.47
N LEU A 32 -3.30 48.23 -24.90
CA LEU A 32 -2.24 47.32 -24.44
C LEU A 32 -1.91 47.48 -22.96
N ASN A 33 -1.95 48.70 -22.40
CA ASN A 33 -1.59 48.93 -21.00
C ASN A 33 -2.74 48.78 -20.01
N TYR A 34 -4.00 48.93 -20.46
CA TYR A 34 -5.15 48.91 -19.55
C TYR A 34 -6.07 47.71 -19.77
N TRP A 35 -6.36 47.36 -21.02
CA TRP A 35 -7.34 46.30 -21.32
C TRP A 35 -6.72 44.92 -21.37
N VAL A 36 -5.51 44.79 -21.93
CA VAL A 36 -4.83 43.49 -22.03
C VAL A 36 -4.54 42.88 -20.66
N PRO A 37 -3.95 43.59 -19.67
CA PRO A 37 -3.67 42.99 -18.36
C PRO A 37 -4.95 42.58 -17.61
N VAL A 38 -6.04 43.34 -17.78
CA VAL A 38 -7.35 43.01 -17.18
C VAL A 38 -7.93 41.73 -17.79
N TYR A 39 -7.82 41.58 -19.12
CA TYR A 39 -8.30 40.39 -19.82
C TYR A 39 -7.45 39.15 -19.52
N GLU A 40 -6.13 39.31 -19.45
CA GLU A 40 -5.21 38.22 -19.08
C GLU A 40 -5.45 37.73 -17.65
N LYS A 41 -5.61 38.66 -16.70
CA LYS A 41 -5.96 38.32 -15.32
C LYS A 41 -7.29 37.56 -15.24
N GLN A 42 -8.29 37.96 -16.03
CA GLN A 42 -9.57 37.26 -16.05
C GLN A 42 -9.43 35.83 -16.60
N ASN A 43 -8.66 35.64 -17.67
CA ASN A 43 -8.39 34.31 -18.23
C ASN A 43 -7.61 33.42 -17.25
N GLU A 44 -6.60 33.96 -16.56
CA GLU A 44 -5.84 33.24 -15.55
C GLU A 44 -6.75 32.81 -14.38
N MET A 45 -7.63 33.71 -13.92
CA MET A 45 -8.63 33.37 -12.90
C MET A 45 -9.60 32.28 -13.35
N ASP A 46 -10.02 32.28 -14.61
CA ASP A 46 -10.96 31.28 -15.13
C ASP A 46 -10.27 29.92 -15.32
N HIS A 47 -9.02 29.88 -15.75
CA HIS A 47 -8.22 28.64 -15.83
C HIS A 47 -7.89 28.10 -14.43
N SER A 48 -7.47 28.97 -13.51
CA SER A 48 -7.23 28.67 -12.10
C SER A 48 -8.43 27.99 -11.44
N ARG A 49 -9.65 28.42 -11.79
CA ARG A 49 -10.90 27.78 -11.34
C ARG A 49 -11.15 26.42 -11.97
N GLU A 50 -10.79 26.20 -13.23
CA GLU A 50 -10.93 24.90 -13.90
C GLU A 50 -9.95 23.87 -13.32
N VAL A 51 -8.70 24.26 -13.10
CA VAL A 51 -7.70 23.43 -12.42
C VAL A 51 -8.17 23.07 -11.03
N LEU A 52 -8.49 24.09 -10.22
CA LEU A 52 -8.98 23.90 -8.86
C LEU A 52 -10.22 22.99 -8.83
N GLY A 53 -11.17 23.21 -9.74
CA GLY A 53 -12.35 22.35 -9.89
C GLY A 53 -12.00 20.90 -10.23
N SER A 54 -10.96 20.66 -11.02
CA SER A 54 -10.47 19.31 -11.32
C SER A 54 -9.91 18.62 -10.06
N PHE A 55 -9.16 19.35 -9.23
CA PHE A 55 -8.66 18.87 -7.94
C PHE A 55 -9.80 18.62 -6.92
N THR A 56 -10.80 19.51 -6.86
CA THR A 56 -12.01 19.30 -6.06
C THR A 56 -12.80 18.08 -6.54
N ASP A 57 -12.88 17.85 -7.86
CA ASP A 57 -13.49 16.65 -8.43
C ASP A 57 -12.72 15.38 -8.03
N ILE A 58 -11.38 15.43 -7.96
CA ILE A 58 -10.54 14.33 -7.44
C ILE A 58 -10.93 14.03 -6.01
N GLN A 59 -10.87 15.03 -5.14
CA GLN A 59 -11.22 14.87 -3.74
C GLN A 59 -12.66 14.36 -3.55
N MET A 60 -13.65 14.99 -4.18
CA MET A 60 -15.05 14.59 -4.07
C MET A 60 -15.30 13.16 -4.54
N LYS A 61 -14.65 12.74 -5.63
CA LYS A 61 -14.78 11.39 -6.14
C LYS A 61 -14.15 10.43 -5.14
N ILE A 62 -12.94 10.70 -4.67
CA ILE A 62 -12.24 9.91 -3.65
C ILE A 62 -13.10 9.79 -2.40
N ASP A 63 -13.75 10.86 -1.96
CA ASP A 63 -14.62 10.92 -0.78
C ASP A 63 -15.94 10.15 -0.92
N ASN A 64 -16.41 9.88 -2.14
CA ASN A 64 -17.71 9.22 -2.39
C ASN A 64 -17.60 8.06 -3.39
N ILE A 65 -16.44 7.40 -3.43
CA ILE A 65 -16.10 6.47 -4.48
C ILE A 65 -16.74 5.09 -4.21
N ASP A 66 -17.79 4.76 -4.95
CA ASP A 66 -18.52 3.48 -4.80
C ASP A 66 -18.27 2.50 -5.97
N HIS A 67 -17.65 2.91 -7.09
CA HIS A 67 -17.51 2.11 -8.33
C HIS A 67 -16.25 2.44 -9.15
N PHE A 68 -15.66 1.44 -9.84
CA PHE A 68 -14.39 1.54 -10.60
C PHE A 68 -14.46 1.05 -12.06
N PRO A 69 -13.58 1.58 -12.95
CA PRO A 69 -12.59 2.65 -12.73
C PRO A 69 -13.15 4.07 -12.93
N VAL A 70 -12.58 5.04 -12.21
CA VAL A 70 -12.92 6.48 -12.33
C VAL A 70 -11.79 7.21 -13.06
N ARG A 71 -12.12 7.99 -14.09
CA ARG A 71 -11.15 8.85 -14.79
C ARG A 71 -11.47 10.32 -14.58
N ILE A 72 -10.46 11.10 -14.22
CA ILE A 72 -10.61 12.54 -13.97
C ILE A 72 -9.67 13.31 -14.90
N PRO A 73 -10.21 14.06 -15.87
CA PRO A 73 -9.40 14.92 -16.71
C PRO A 73 -8.93 16.14 -15.91
N ILE A 74 -7.63 16.43 -15.98
CA ILE A 74 -7.05 17.69 -15.49
C ILE A 74 -6.65 18.51 -16.72
N ASP A 75 -7.16 19.74 -16.79
CA ASP A 75 -6.73 20.67 -17.84
C ASP A 75 -5.44 21.37 -17.39
N VAL A 76 -4.32 21.04 -18.03
CA VAL A 76 -3.01 21.66 -17.74
C VAL A 76 -2.81 22.99 -18.48
N GLY A 77 -3.86 23.52 -19.11
CA GLY A 77 -3.90 24.84 -19.71
C GLY A 77 -3.52 24.87 -21.19
N THR A 78 -3.98 25.93 -21.88
CA THR A 78 -3.61 26.17 -23.29
C THR A 78 -3.31 27.65 -23.54
N ASN A 79 -2.31 27.92 -24.38
CA ASN A 79 -1.86 29.29 -24.62
C ASN A 79 -2.62 30.03 -25.73
N SER A 80 -3.84 30.54 -25.46
CA SER A 80 -4.47 31.49 -26.38
C SER A 80 -4.71 32.86 -25.75
N ILE A 81 -3.76 33.78 -25.95
CA ILE A 81 -4.02 35.23 -25.95
C ILE A 81 -4.32 35.70 -27.37
N PHE A 82 -5.31 36.58 -27.49
CA PHE A 82 -6.09 36.84 -28.72
C PHE A 82 -5.31 37.46 -29.91
N TYR A 83 -4.05 37.89 -29.78
CA TYR A 83 -3.41 38.69 -30.85
C TYR A 83 -1.91 38.47 -31.17
N LEU A 84 -1.15 37.67 -30.42
CA LEU A 84 0.27 37.41 -30.72
C LEU A 84 0.62 35.93 -30.56
N SER A 85 0.67 35.21 -31.67
CA SER A 85 1.18 33.84 -31.73
C SER A 85 2.71 33.86 -31.53
N GLY A 86 3.22 33.28 -30.44
CA GLY A 86 4.67 33.06 -30.36
C GLY A 86 5.26 32.55 -29.03
N THR A 87 4.60 32.72 -27.89
CA THR A 87 5.13 32.19 -26.63
C THR A 87 4.63 30.75 -26.39
N ARG A 88 5.50 29.89 -25.86
CA ARG A 88 5.10 28.59 -25.33
C ARG A 88 4.92 28.77 -23.84
N THR A 89 3.70 28.56 -23.36
CA THR A 89 3.43 28.40 -21.93
C THR A 89 3.63 26.93 -21.59
N TYR A 90 4.25 26.65 -20.45
CA TYR A 90 4.46 25.28 -19.96
C TYR A 90 3.66 25.14 -18.66
N GLY A 91 2.91 24.04 -18.56
CA GLY A 91 2.39 23.52 -17.30
C GLY A 91 3.03 22.17 -17.08
N GLU A 92 3.38 21.88 -15.82
CA GLU A 92 4.00 20.62 -15.40
C GLU A 92 3.07 19.94 -14.40
N LEU A 93 2.58 18.76 -14.79
CA LEU A 93 1.91 17.83 -13.88
C LEU A 93 2.98 16.87 -13.36
N GLU A 94 3.21 16.88 -12.05
CA GLU A 94 4.19 16.04 -11.35
C GLU A 94 3.47 15.09 -10.38
N VAL A 95 3.97 13.86 -10.32
CA VAL A 95 3.54 12.82 -9.39
C VAL A 95 4.73 12.49 -8.51
N ASN A 96 4.59 12.62 -7.20
CA ASN A 96 5.66 12.33 -6.25
C ASN A 96 5.16 11.41 -5.13
N GLU A 97 5.55 10.14 -5.18
CA GLU A 97 5.09 9.07 -4.29
C GLU A 97 5.67 9.24 -2.86
N SER A 98 6.87 9.81 -2.72
CA SER A 98 7.57 9.92 -1.43
C SER A 98 7.37 11.26 -0.73
N ASP A 99 6.67 12.20 -1.37
CA ASP A 99 6.58 13.56 -0.85
C ASP A 99 5.67 13.68 0.37
N TYR A 100 4.75 12.74 0.61
CA TYR A 100 3.88 12.75 1.78
C TYR A 100 3.63 11.32 2.27
N TRP A 101 3.68 11.12 3.58
CA TRP A 101 3.48 9.83 4.22
C TRP A 101 2.80 10.02 5.58
N ILE A 102 2.14 8.95 6.05
CA ILE A 102 1.58 8.85 7.41
C ILE A 102 2.02 7.51 8.02
N THR A 103 2.56 7.55 9.22
CA THR A 103 2.84 6.35 10.03
C THR A 103 1.92 6.33 11.22
N ILE A 104 1.30 5.19 11.49
CA ILE A 104 0.39 4.99 12.61
C ILE A 104 0.97 3.91 13.51
N THR A 105 1.18 4.22 14.78
CA THR A 105 1.62 3.25 15.79
C THR A 105 0.63 3.18 16.95
N SER A 106 0.48 2.01 17.58
CA SER A 106 -0.44 1.79 18.70
C SER A 106 0.23 1.13 19.90
N GLU A 107 0.16 1.75 21.09
CA GLU A 107 0.62 1.16 22.36
C GLU A 107 -0.57 0.58 23.17
N ASN A 108 -0.39 -0.60 23.78
CA ASN A 108 -1.37 -1.29 24.65
C ASN A 108 -2.65 -1.80 23.96
N PHE A 109 -2.48 -2.44 22.81
CA PHE A 109 -3.54 -3.16 22.10
C PHE A 109 -3.89 -4.54 22.70
N ASN A 110 -4.95 -4.64 23.50
CA ASN A 110 -5.67 -5.90 23.68
C ASN A 110 -6.92 -5.81 22.80
N GLY A 111 -6.99 -6.51 21.66
CA GLY A 111 -8.13 -6.34 20.75
C GLY A 111 -8.10 -7.25 19.53
N ASN A 112 -8.83 -8.37 19.60
CA ASN A 112 -9.13 -9.24 18.47
C ASN A 112 -9.90 -8.45 17.37
N GLY A 113 -9.19 -7.98 16.34
CA GLY A 113 -9.68 -7.10 15.28
C GLY A 113 -9.04 -7.38 13.92
N ASN A 114 -9.62 -8.35 13.21
CA ASN A 114 -9.43 -8.75 11.82
C ASN A 114 -9.00 -7.63 10.80
N SER A 115 -7.85 -7.77 10.10
CA SER A 115 -7.72 -7.66 8.60
C SER A 115 -6.28 -7.59 7.97
N ASN A 116 -5.91 -8.68 7.27
CA ASN A 116 -5.08 -8.91 6.04
C ASN A 116 -4.05 -7.87 5.49
N GLY A 117 -2.71 -8.10 5.44
CA GLY A 117 -1.72 -7.25 4.71
C GLY A 117 -0.45 -7.89 4.11
N ASN A 118 0.14 -7.27 3.05
CA ASN A 118 1.26 -7.79 2.23
C ASN A 118 2.50 -6.84 2.18
N VAL A 119 3.66 -7.39 2.58
CA VAL A 119 5.16 -7.26 2.45
C VAL A 119 5.95 -6.08 1.82
N ASP A 120 7.17 -5.92 2.39
CA ASP A 120 8.24 -4.89 2.38
C ASP A 120 9.52 -5.32 1.60
N ASN A 121 10.46 -4.42 1.30
CA ASN A 121 11.54 -4.51 0.28
C ASN A 121 12.96 -4.94 0.77
N ASP A 122 13.13 -5.65 1.88
CA ASP A 122 14.45 -6.05 2.41
C ASP A 122 14.85 -7.52 2.14
N PHE A 123 14.43 -8.06 0.99
CA PHE A 123 14.43 -9.50 0.73
C PHE A 123 15.41 -9.96 -0.37
N THR A 124 16.14 -11.03 -0.08
CA THR A 124 16.98 -11.79 -1.02
C THR A 124 16.10 -12.53 -2.02
N GLN A 125 16.32 -12.32 -3.30
CA GLN A 125 15.48 -12.88 -4.34
C GLN A 125 15.73 -14.37 -4.54
N ILE A 126 14.65 -15.15 -4.56
CA ILE A 126 14.64 -16.58 -4.88
C ILE A 126 14.00 -16.73 -6.26
N SER A 127 14.74 -17.31 -7.19
CA SER A 127 14.28 -17.49 -8.58
C SER A 127 14.41 -18.92 -9.12
N ASN A 128 15.11 -19.80 -8.41
CA ASN A 128 15.26 -21.21 -8.74
C ASN A 128 15.27 -22.10 -7.48
N TRP A 129 15.33 -23.43 -7.66
CA TRP A 129 15.27 -24.38 -6.56
C TRP A 129 16.54 -24.41 -5.70
N GLU A 130 17.72 -24.21 -6.30
CA GLU A 130 18.98 -24.10 -5.56
C GLU A 130 18.96 -22.90 -4.60
N ASN A 131 18.51 -21.73 -5.05
CA ASN A 131 18.39 -20.54 -4.20
C ASN A 131 17.49 -20.79 -2.99
N LEU A 132 16.37 -21.51 -3.19
CA LEU A 132 15.45 -21.87 -2.12
C LEU A 132 16.08 -22.86 -1.13
N ALA A 133 16.81 -23.87 -1.63
CA ALA A 133 17.43 -24.89 -0.80
C ALA A 133 18.64 -24.37 0.00
N GLU A 134 19.36 -23.37 -0.53
CA GLU A 134 20.58 -22.83 0.06
C GLU A 134 20.37 -21.57 0.91
N MET A 135 19.12 -21.28 1.32
CA MET A 135 18.82 -20.14 2.18
C MET A 135 19.59 -20.19 3.51
N SER A 136 20.06 -19.04 3.98
CA SER A 136 20.47 -18.86 5.37
C SER A 136 19.24 -18.88 6.26
N LEU A 137 19.40 -19.40 7.48
CA LEU A 137 18.28 -19.56 8.39
C LEU A 137 17.74 -18.23 8.92
N ASP A 138 18.54 -17.17 8.96
CA ASP A 138 18.23 -15.85 9.51
C ASP A 138 18.03 -14.75 8.45
N GLY A 139 17.98 -15.12 7.16
CA GLY A 139 17.84 -14.18 6.06
C GLY A 139 16.39 -13.80 5.73
N ASN A 140 16.22 -12.71 4.99
CA ASN A 140 14.93 -12.32 4.39
C ASN A 140 14.92 -12.75 2.92
N TYR A 141 13.89 -13.44 2.43
CA TYR A 141 13.81 -14.08 1.11
C TYR A 141 12.49 -13.88 0.38
N ILE A 142 12.50 -13.38 -0.85
CA ILE A 142 11.30 -13.10 -1.63
C ILE A 142 11.31 -13.89 -2.93
N LEU A 143 10.22 -14.59 -3.24
CA LEU A 143 10.08 -15.23 -4.54
C LEU A 143 9.94 -14.18 -5.64
N MET A 144 10.61 -14.43 -6.77
CA MET A 144 10.55 -13.56 -7.95
C MET A 144 9.83 -14.18 -9.14
N ASN A 145 9.51 -15.47 -9.05
CA ASN A 145 8.77 -16.23 -10.05
C ASN A 145 8.24 -17.53 -9.44
N ASP A 146 7.33 -18.19 -10.16
CA ASP A 146 6.90 -19.55 -9.82
C ASP A 146 8.09 -20.53 -9.87
N LEU A 147 8.12 -21.46 -8.92
CA LEU A 147 9.04 -22.60 -8.92
C LEU A 147 8.26 -23.87 -9.27
N ASP A 148 8.57 -24.48 -10.41
CA ASP A 148 7.94 -25.73 -10.87
C ASP A 148 8.96 -26.70 -11.48
N GLU A 149 8.47 -27.78 -12.10
CA GLU A 149 9.30 -28.84 -12.73
C GLU A 149 10.20 -28.35 -13.88
N ASN A 150 9.93 -27.16 -14.42
CA ASN A 150 10.70 -26.53 -15.49
C ASN A 150 11.63 -25.43 -14.99
N THR A 151 11.53 -25.04 -13.72
CA THR A 151 12.46 -24.09 -13.12
C THR A 151 13.80 -24.77 -12.88
N ASP A 152 14.88 -24.02 -13.07
CA ASP A 152 16.25 -24.53 -12.90
C ASP A 152 16.42 -25.24 -11.53
N ASP A 153 17.18 -26.33 -11.55
CA ASP A 153 17.58 -27.15 -10.40
C ASP A 153 16.46 -28.00 -9.74
N TYR A 154 15.30 -28.16 -10.39
CA TYR A 154 14.21 -29.00 -9.87
C TYR A 154 14.60 -30.47 -9.63
N GLU A 155 15.32 -31.10 -10.57
CA GLU A 155 15.72 -32.51 -10.43
C GLU A 155 16.68 -32.75 -9.26
N ASP A 156 17.44 -31.72 -8.85
CA ASP A 156 18.41 -31.84 -7.76
C ASP A 156 17.79 -31.54 -6.39
N PHE A 157 16.76 -30.68 -6.33
CA PHE A 157 16.20 -30.19 -5.07
C PHE A 157 14.68 -30.37 -4.92
N GLY A 158 13.89 -30.19 -5.97
CA GLY A 158 12.41 -30.18 -5.90
C GLY A 158 11.75 -31.57 -5.89
N GLU A 159 12.33 -32.56 -6.57
CA GLU A 159 11.81 -33.93 -6.61
C GLU A 159 12.14 -34.78 -5.36
N ASP A 160 13.13 -34.36 -4.57
CA ASP A 160 13.52 -34.94 -3.28
C ASP A 160 13.89 -33.83 -2.27
N TRP A 161 12.87 -33.05 -1.90
CA TRP A 161 13.04 -31.87 -1.07
C TRP A 161 13.51 -32.22 0.35
N THR A 162 14.58 -31.56 0.78
CA THR A 162 15.03 -31.57 2.18
C THR A 162 14.43 -30.38 2.92
N PRO A 163 13.60 -30.59 3.96
CA PRO A 163 12.99 -29.50 4.71
C PRO A 163 14.00 -28.52 5.29
N ILE A 164 13.66 -27.24 5.32
CA ILE A 164 14.46 -26.19 5.96
C ILE A 164 14.17 -26.18 7.46
N ASP A 165 15.16 -26.54 8.28
CA ASP A 165 15.03 -26.65 9.72
C ASP A 165 15.54 -25.41 10.46
N ASN A 166 14.89 -25.03 11.57
CA ASN A 166 15.25 -23.92 12.44
C ASN A 166 15.35 -22.57 11.73
N PHE A 167 14.48 -22.31 10.76
CA PHE A 167 14.39 -21.00 10.11
C PHE A 167 14.02 -19.92 11.15
N ASP A 168 14.67 -18.77 11.10
CA ASP A 168 14.51 -17.63 12.03
C ASP A 168 14.49 -16.28 11.29
N GLY A 169 14.38 -16.30 9.96
CA GLY A 169 14.34 -15.13 9.08
C GLY A 169 12.96 -14.88 8.47
N THR A 170 12.88 -14.08 7.40
CA THR A 170 11.60 -13.80 6.71
C THR A 170 11.55 -14.49 5.35
N PHE A 171 10.46 -15.17 5.01
CA PHE A 171 10.23 -15.72 3.68
C PHE A 171 8.91 -15.20 3.13
N ASP A 172 8.93 -14.49 2.01
CA ASP A 172 7.76 -13.97 1.32
C ASP A 172 7.58 -14.63 -0.06
N GLY A 173 6.46 -15.33 -0.23
CA GLY A 173 6.09 -15.91 -1.51
C GLY A 173 5.69 -14.89 -2.58
N ASN A 174 5.42 -13.63 -2.21
CA ASN A 174 5.19 -12.51 -3.13
C ASN A 174 4.11 -12.77 -4.20
N GLY A 175 3.14 -13.64 -3.88
CA GLY A 175 2.08 -14.06 -4.80
C GLY A 175 2.51 -15.05 -5.90
N TYR A 176 3.72 -15.59 -5.84
CA TYR A 176 4.18 -16.71 -6.67
C TYR A 176 3.96 -18.06 -5.98
N THR A 177 3.99 -19.12 -6.78
CA THR A 177 3.69 -20.48 -6.35
C THR A 177 4.94 -21.36 -6.33
N ILE A 178 4.96 -22.33 -5.42
CA ILE A 178 5.92 -23.44 -5.43
C ILE A 178 5.13 -24.71 -5.71
N THR A 179 5.41 -25.35 -6.85
CA THR A 179 4.61 -26.45 -7.38
C THR A 179 5.42 -27.74 -7.47
N GLY A 180 4.81 -28.86 -7.09
CA GLY A 180 5.36 -30.20 -7.33
C GLY A 180 6.45 -30.62 -6.35
N LEU A 181 6.53 -29.97 -5.17
CA LEU A 181 7.45 -30.32 -4.10
C LEU A 181 7.16 -31.72 -3.55
N THR A 182 8.16 -32.60 -3.56
CA THR A 182 8.03 -33.99 -3.06
C THR A 182 8.98 -34.23 -1.89
N ILE A 183 8.45 -34.81 -0.81
CA ILE A 183 9.23 -35.18 0.39
C ILE A 183 9.00 -36.66 0.68
N THR A 184 10.07 -37.45 0.85
CA THR A 184 9.98 -38.84 1.30
C THR A 184 10.77 -39.05 2.58
N ALA A 185 10.10 -39.49 3.65
CA ALA A 185 10.70 -39.72 4.95
C ALA A 185 10.38 -41.12 5.49
N THR A 186 11.20 -41.61 6.43
CA THR A 186 10.94 -42.88 7.12
C THR A 186 11.24 -42.80 8.62
N GLY A 187 10.46 -43.51 9.45
CA GLY A 187 10.73 -43.61 10.90
C GLY A 187 10.01 -42.56 11.76
N ASN A 188 10.61 -42.18 12.90
CA ASN A 188 10.02 -41.27 13.90
C ASN A 188 10.91 -40.03 14.10
N GLY A 189 10.31 -38.93 14.58
CA GLY A 189 11.02 -37.69 14.87
C GLY A 189 11.22 -36.80 13.66
N ASN A 190 10.31 -36.89 12.69
CA ASN A 190 10.38 -36.11 11.47
C ASN A 190 9.60 -34.80 11.63
N GLU A 191 10.19 -33.72 11.14
CA GLU A 191 9.55 -32.43 10.95
C GLU A 191 9.51 -32.16 9.44
N LEU A 192 8.31 -32.26 8.84
CA LEU A 192 8.16 -32.29 7.38
C LEU A 192 7.27 -31.14 6.90
N GLY A 193 7.68 -30.56 5.78
CA GLY A 193 7.05 -29.44 5.06
C GLY A 193 8.08 -28.78 4.15
N LEU A 194 7.71 -27.69 3.47
CA LEU A 194 8.71 -26.81 2.85
C LEU A 194 9.77 -26.42 3.90
N PHE A 195 9.29 -26.02 5.08
CA PHE A 195 10.09 -25.87 6.28
C PHE A 195 9.88 -27.08 7.21
N GLY A 196 10.93 -27.64 7.78
CA GLY A 196 10.80 -28.61 8.85
C GLY A 196 10.42 -27.89 10.14
N SER A 197 11.14 -26.82 10.50
CA SER A 197 10.83 -26.01 11.67
C SER A 197 11.19 -24.53 11.53
N ALA A 198 10.43 -23.69 12.25
CA ALA A 198 10.61 -22.26 12.36
C ALA A 198 10.69 -21.84 13.84
N ASN A 199 11.63 -20.94 14.13
CA ASN A 199 11.90 -20.34 15.43
C ASN A 199 11.05 -19.07 15.65
N GLY A 200 11.12 -18.53 16.86
CA GLY A 200 10.32 -17.39 17.31
C GLY A 200 10.35 -16.14 16.42
N ASN A 201 11.48 -15.85 15.77
CA ASN A 201 11.60 -14.64 14.94
C ASN A 201 11.24 -14.89 13.47
N ALA A 202 10.98 -16.14 13.10
CA ALA A 202 10.67 -16.47 11.72
C ALA A 202 9.35 -15.85 11.27
N VAL A 203 9.31 -15.32 10.05
CA VAL A 203 8.09 -14.78 9.43
C VAL A 203 7.95 -15.35 8.02
N ILE A 204 6.99 -16.25 7.81
CA ILE A 204 6.73 -16.90 6.51
C ILE A 204 5.39 -16.40 5.99
N LYS A 205 5.35 -15.74 4.83
CA LYS A 205 4.13 -15.07 4.35
C LYS A 205 3.90 -15.17 2.84
N ASN A 206 2.64 -15.12 2.44
CA ASN A 206 2.17 -15.20 1.06
C ASN A 206 2.70 -16.39 0.25
N VAL A 207 2.93 -17.53 0.91
CA VAL A 207 3.43 -18.74 0.26
C VAL A 207 2.28 -19.58 -0.24
N GLU A 208 2.22 -19.87 -1.54
CA GLU A 208 1.24 -20.79 -2.10
C GLU A 208 1.93 -22.07 -2.60
N LEU A 209 1.66 -23.19 -1.92
CA LEU A 209 2.17 -24.50 -2.30
C LEU A 209 1.13 -25.29 -3.09
N LEU A 210 1.47 -25.72 -4.30
CA LEU A 210 0.59 -26.49 -5.18
C LEU A 210 1.15 -27.88 -5.46
N ASN A 211 0.25 -28.87 -5.53
CA ASN A 211 0.60 -30.26 -5.86
C ASN A 211 1.73 -30.86 -5.00
N ILE A 212 1.78 -30.52 -3.70
CA ILE A 212 2.79 -31.12 -2.81
C ILE A 212 2.51 -32.62 -2.62
N ASN A 213 3.57 -33.41 -2.44
CA ASN A 213 3.47 -34.84 -2.19
C ASN A 213 4.41 -35.27 -1.06
N ILE A 214 3.87 -35.39 0.16
CA ILE A 214 4.64 -35.81 1.33
C ILE A 214 4.32 -37.27 1.64
N ASN A 215 5.35 -38.13 1.67
CA ASN A 215 5.24 -39.55 1.93
C ASN A 215 6.06 -39.94 3.17
N LEU A 216 5.37 -40.33 4.24
CA LEU A 216 6.03 -40.91 5.42
C LEU A 216 5.72 -42.41 5.50
N THR A 217 6.75 -43.24 5.53
CA THR A 217 6.59 -44.70 5.65
C THR A 217 7.43 -45.31 6.77
N GLY A 218 6.90 -46.37 7.38
CA GLY A 218 7.60 -47.10 8.44
C GLY A 218 7.59 -46.38 9.79
N GLN A 219 7.67 -47.16 10.87
CA GLN A 219 7.77 -46.65 12.24
C GLN A 219 9.01 -47.25 12.89
N ALA A 220 9.81 -46.43 13.58
CA ALA A 220 10.85 -46.98 14.46
C ALA A 220 10.14 -47.58 15.70
N GLY A 221 10.51 -48.80 16.09
CA GLY A 221 9.84 -49.57 17.15
C GLY A 221 9.68 -48.83 18.48
N SER A 222 8.91 -49.43 19.42
CA SER A 222 8.32 -48.90 20.67
C SER A 222 9.17 -48.11 21.68
N GLN A 223 10.23 -47.39 21.32
CA GLN A 223 11.19 -46.80 22.26
C GLN A 223 11.67 -45.37 21.94
N ALA A 224 11.18 -44.71 20.90
CA ALA A 224 11.55 -43.31 20.64
C ALA A 224 10.34 -42.40 20.88
N SER A 225 10.40 -41.60 21.95
CA SER A 225 9.47 -40.50 22.30
C SER A 225 9.60 -39.31 21.34
N ASN A 226 9.81 -39.57 20.06
CA ASN A 226 10.03 -38.55 19.04
C ASN A 226 8.74 -38.43 18.25
N ASN A 227 8.08 -37.29 18.40
CA ASN A 227 6.85 -36.96 17.71
C ASN A 227 7.14 -36.69 16.25
N ASN A 228 6.21 -37.02 15.35
CA ASN A 228 6.28 -36.55 13.97
C ASN A 228 5.38 -35.33 13.85
N ASN A 229 5.91 -34.25 13.30
CA ASN A 229 5.18 -33.02 13.01
C ASN A 229 5.22 -32.82 11.50
N ILE A 230 4.08 -32.94 10.85
CA ILE A 230 4.00 -32.99 9.39
C ILE A 230 2.98 -31.95 8.96
N GLY A 231 3.45 -30.93 8.24
CA GLY A 231 2.62 -29.95 7.58
C GLY A 231 2.97 -29.86 6.10
N GLY A 232 2.03 -29.37 5.29
CA GLY A 232 2.35 -29.08 3.90
C GLY A 232 3.37 -27.95 3.76
N LEU A 233 3.16 -26.86 4.53
CA LEU A 233 4.08 -25.72 4.58
C LEU A 233 5.16 -25.93 5.62
N ILE A 234 4.80 -26.33 6.84
CA ILE A 234 5.76 -26.45 7.94
C ILE A 234 5.46 -27.59 8.93
N GLY A 235 6.51 -28.28 9.37
CA GLY A 235 6.43 -29.29 10.42
C GLY A 235 6.10 -28.67 11.78
N THR A 236 7.03 -27.91 12.35
CA THR A 236 6.90 -27.23 13.66
C THR A 236 7.03 -25.72 13.51
N ASN A 237 5.99 -24.97 13.85
CA ASN A 237 6.00 -23.52 13.84
C ASN A 237 6.14 -22.95 15.24
N SER A 238 7.15 -22.10 15.48
CA SER A 238 7.22 -21.21 16.63
C SER A 238 7.29 -19.73 16.24
N GLY A 239 7.29 -19.42 14.94
CA GLY A 239 7.28 -18.05 14.42
C GLY A 239 5.91 -17.67 13.85
N THR A 240 5.88 -16.71 12.94
CA THR A 240 4.66 -16.20 12.31
C THR A 240 4.48 -16.76 10.90
N ILE A 241 3.30 -17.27 10.60
CA ILE A 241 2.87 -17.65 9.24
C ILE A 241 1.71 -16.75 8.83
N GLU A 242 1.75 -16.12 7.66
CA GLU A 242 0.71 -15.20 7.19
C GLU A 242 0.29 -15.48 5.74
N ASN A 243 -1.00 -15.37 5.42
CA ASN A 243 -1.53 -15.37 4.04
C ASN A 243 -1.03 -16.55 3.17
N SER A 244 -0.78 -17.72 3.75
CA SER A 244 -0.13 -18.84 3.07
C SER A 244 -1.07 -20.02 2.88
N SER A 245 -0.89 -20.81 1.83
CA SER A 245 -1.76 -21.94 1.53
C SER A 245 -1.00 -23.18 1.06
N SER A 246 -1.62 -24.34 1.28
CA SER A 246 -1.10 -25.60 0.75
C SER A 246 -2.18 -26.45 0.08
N ASN A 247 -1.81 -27.05 -1.04
CA ASN A 247 -2.59 -28.02 -1.80
C ASN A 247 -1.72 -29.21 -2.21
N GLY A 248 -2.32 -30.40 -2.25
CA GLY A 248 -1.65 -31.63 -2.65
C GLY A 248 -2.10 -32.83 -1.83
N SER A 249 -1.18 -33.71 -1.46
CA SER A 249 -1.47 -34.87 -0.63
C SER A 249 -0.37 -35.15 0.39
N ILE A 250 -0.80 -35.54 1.59
CA ILE A 250 0.07 -36.12 2.61
C ILE A 250 -0.36 -37.57 2.79
N ASN A 251 0.56 -38.50 2.56
CA ASN A 251 0.33 -39.93 2.64
C ASN A 251 1.20 -40.52 3.75
N ILE A 252 0.57 -41.02 4.81
CA ILE A 252 1.28 -41.59 5.95
C ILE A 252 0.91 -43.05 6.09
N HIS A 253 1.92 -43.91 6.02
CA HIS A 253 1.80 -45.35 6.26
C HIS A 253 2.76 -45.74 7.39
N ALA A 254 2.40 -45.34 8.61
CA ALA A 254 3.15 -45.63 9.82
C ALA A 254 2.43 -46.72 10.63
N SER A 255 2.63 -47.99 10.25
CA SER A 255 2.03 -49.13 10.94
C SER A 255 2.82 -49.51 12.19
N GLY A 256 2.29 -49.29 13.40
CA GLY A 256 2.89 -49.80 14.64
C GLY A 256 2.27 -49.28 15.95
N GLY A 257 2.34 -50.07 17.03
CA GLY A 257 1.73 -49.78 18.34
C GLY A 257 2.55 -48.87 19.26
N GLY A 258 3.21 -47.83 18.72
CA GLY A 258 3.97 -46.85 19.50
C GLY A 258 3.07 -45.93 20.35
N SER A 259 3.67 -45.10 21.20
CA SER A 259 2.98 -44.08 22.01
C SER A 259 3.28 -42.66 21.52
N ASN A 260 3.73 -42.51 20.28
CA ASN A 260 4.24 -41.25 19.76
C ASN A 260 3.07 -40.35 19.42
N ASN A 261 3.20 -39.06 19.73
CA ASN A 261 2.19 -38.11 19.31
C ASN A 261 2.56 -37.68 17.89
N ASN A 262 1.63 -37.86 16.95
CA ASN A 262 1.84 -37.42 15.57
C ASN A 262 0.88 -36.26 15.31
N ASN A 263 1.45 -35.14 14.90
CA ASN A 263 0.68 -33.94 14.57
C ASN A 263 0.75 -33.77 13.05
N VAL A 264 -0.40 -33.92 12.39
CA VAL A 264 -0.52 -33.90 10.93
C VAL A 264 -1.46 -32.78 10.53
N GLY A 265 -0.87 -31.73 9.98
CA GLY A 265 -1.55 -30.58 9.40
C GLY A 265 -1.56 -30.64 7.88
N GLY A 266 -2.62 -30.13 7.27
CA GLY A 266 -2.55 -29.75 5.85
C GLY A 266 -1.51 -28.65 5.60
N LEU A 267 -1.41 -27.68 6.52
CA LEU A 267 -0.50 -26.54 6.47
C LEU A 267 0.63 -26.66 7.52
N VAL A 268 0.27 -26.81 8.80
CA VAL A 268 1.21 -26.82 9.95
C VAL A 268 1.04 -28.10 10.76
N GLY A 269 2.10 -28.86 10.97
CA GLY A 269 2.07 -30.05 11.84
C GLY A 269 1.76 -29.68 13.29
N LEU A 270 2.69 -28.98 13.95
CA LEU A 270 2.58 -28.47 15.31
C LEU A 270 2.82 -26.96 15.31
N ASN A 271 1.86 -26.18 15.77
CA ASN A 271 2.06 -24.78 16.14
C ASN A 271 2.35 -24.72 17.65
N THR A 272 3.55 -24.27 18.03
CA THR A 272 4.00 -24.19 19.44
C THR A 272 3.38 -22.97 20.14
N GLU A 273 3.63 -22.81 21.44
CA GLU A 273 3.05 -21.72 22.24
C GLU A 273 3.43 -20.32 21.71
N ASP A 274 4.62 -20.18 21.12
CA ASP A 274 5.10 -18.91 20.54
C ASP A 274 4.67 -18.73 19.06
N GLY A 275 4.13 -19.78 18.42
CA GLY A 275 3.80 -19.78 17.01
C GLY A 275 2.49 -19.07 16.70
N ILE A 276 2.48 -18.26 15.65
CA ILE A 276 1.32 -17.48 15.18
C ILE A 276 0.99 -17.91 13.74
N VAL A 277 -0.28 -18.19 13.45
CA VAL A 277 -0.76 -18.50 12.10
C VAL A 277 -1.91 -17.60 11.72
N ILE A 278 -1.77 -16.88 10.60
CA ILE A 278 -2.65 -15.79 10.18
C ILE A 278 -3.13 -15.98 8.74
N ASN A 279 -4.43 -15.81 8.47
CA ASN A 279 -5.04 -15.83 7.12
C ASN A 279 -4.58 -16.95 6.16
N SER A 280 -4.31 -18.13 6.68
CA SER A 280 -3.69 -19.24 5.98
C SER A 280 -4.62 -20.46 5.92
N GLU A 281 -4.57 -21.21 4.83
CA GLU A 281 -5.52 -22.30 4.54
C GLU A 281 -4.84 -23.56 3.99
N SER A 282 -5.59 -24.66 3.97
CA SER A 282 -5.11 -25.85 3.28
C SER A 282 -6.23 -26.68 2.68
N THR A 283 -5.98 -27.19 1.49
CA THR A 283 -6.84 -28.13 0.76
C THR A 283 -6.13 -29.46 0.51
N VAL A 284 -5.04 -29.71 1.25
CA VAL A 284 -4.27 -30.95 1.19
C VAL A 284 -5.16 -32.15 1.51
N ASN A 285 -5.05 -33.19 0.70
CA ASN A 285 -5.74 -34.45 0.93
C ASN A 285 -5.05 -35.25 2.04
N LEU A 286 -5.80 -35.50 3.11
CA LEU A 286 -5.41 -36.29 4.28
C LEU A 286 -6.19 -37.62 4.40
N ASP A 287 -6.76 -38.13 3.30
CA ASP A 287 -7.53 -39.39 3.30
C ASP A 287 -6.65 -40.62 3.56
N ASN A 288 -5.35 -40.52 3.24
CA ASN A 288 -4.38 -41.63 3.34
C ASN A 288 -3.47 -41.51 4.57
N ILE A 289 -4.04 -41.19 5.73
CA ILE A 289 -3.31 -41.09 6.99
C ILE A 289 -3.56 -42.34 7.84
N ASN A 290 -2.60 -43.27 7.82
CA ASN A 290 -2.58 -44.45 8.65
C ASN A 290 -1.49 -44.31 9.72
N LEU A 291 -1.88 -43.76 10.86
CA LEU A 291 -1.03 -43.59 12.03
C LEU A 291 -1.25 -44.72 13.04
N GLY A 292 -0.15 -45.22 13.58
CA GLY A 292 -0.09 -46.12 14.72
C GLY A 292 -0.57 -45.50 16.03
N GLY A 293 -0.41 -46.22 17.16
CA GLY A 293 -0.84 -45.75 18.49
C GLY A 293 -0.21 -44.42 18.94
N GLY A 294 -0.80 -43.77 19.95
CA GLY A 294 -0.40 -42.47 20.50
C GLY A 294 -1.53 -41.43 20.44
N ASN A 295 -1.27 -40.21 20.93
CA ASN A 295 -2.21 -39.10 20.74
C ASN A 295 -1.92 -38.46 19.38
N ASN A 296 -2.69 -38.85 18.38
CA ASN A 296 -2.56 -38.32 17.03
C ASN A 296 -3.52 -37.16 16.84
N GLU A 297 -2.98 -36.03 16.42
CA GLU A 297 -3.72 -34.81 16.15
C GLU A 297 -3.65 -34.56 14.64
N ILE A 298 -4.77 -34.82 13.96
CA ILE A 298 -4.88 -34.61 12.52
C ILE A 298 -5.86 -33.47 12.33
N GLY A 299 -5.40 -32.42 11.66
CA GLY A 299 -6.24 -31.29 11.35
C GLY A 299 -5.86 -30.68 10.03
N ASN A 300 -6.84 -30.02 9.43
CA ASN A 300 -6.64 -29.25 8.22
C ASN A 300 -7.29 -27.89 8.49
N PRO A 301 -6.50 -26.81 8.68
CA PRO A 301 -5.10 -26.66 8.27
C PRO A 301 -4.02 -27.12 9.27
N ILE A 302 -4.27 -27.14 10.58
CA ILE A 302 -3.22 -27.37 11.60
C ILE A 302 -3.46 -28.70 12.32
N GLY A 303 -2.41 -29.50 12.53
CA GLY A 303 -2.49 -30.75 13.29
C GLY A 303 -2.73 -30.51 14.78
N ASN A 304 -1.74 -29.93 15.46
CA ASN A 304 -1.78 -29.56 16.88
C ASN A 304 -1.50 -28.06 17.03
N ASN A 305 -2.37 -27.33 17.73
CA ASN A 305 -2.19 -25.91 17.98
C ASN A 305 -2.04 -25.61 19.47
N LYS A 306 -0.93 -24.96 19.83
CA LYS A 306 -0.66 -24.42 21.18
C LYS A 306 -0.45 -22.90 21.20
N GLY A 307 -0.20 -22.31 20.05
CA GLY A 307 -0.01 -20.87 19.89
C GLY A 307 -1.25 -20.20 19.31
N GLU A 308 -1.05 -19.04 18.70
CA GLU A 308 -2.13 -18.19 18.23
C GLU A 308 -2.55 -18.49 16.79
N ILE A 309 -3.86 -18.43 16.54
CA ILE A 309 -4.44 -18.48 15.19
C ILE A 309 -5.28 -17.23 15.00
N ILE A 310 -4.89 -16.36 14.07
CA ILE A 310 -5.54 -15.07 13.81
C ILE A 310 -6.16 -15.11 12.41
N ASP A 311 -7.48 -15.22 12.35
CA ASP A 311 -8.28 -15.18 11.12
C ASP A 311 -7.85 -16.11 9.94
N ASN A 312 -7.25 -17.28 10.24
CA ASN A 312 -7.36 -18.42 9.32
C ASN A 312 -8.83 -18.84 9.30
N GLY A 313 -9.52 -18.73 8.17
CA GLY A 313 -10.91 -19.14 8.00
C GLY A 313 -11.27 -20.40 8.80
N ASN A 314 -11.84 -20.19 9.99
CA ASN A 314 -12.45 -21.14 10.92
C ASN A 314 -11.58 -22.34 11.43
N ASN A 315 -11.01 -22.25 12.65
CA ASN A 315 -11.26 -23.18 13.80
C ASN A 315 -10.33 -22.97 15.05
N ASN A 316 -10.87 -22.27 16.06
CA ASN A 316 -10.81 -22.40 17.55
C ASN A 316 -9.61 -23.04 18.31
N GLY A 317 -9.02 -22.30 19.30
CA GLY A 317 -8.32 -22.88 20.47
C GLY A 317 -7.48 -21.98 21.45
N ASN A 318 -8.10 -21.03 22.18
CA ASN A 318 -7.81 -20.40 23.51
C ASN A 318 -6.38 -20.11 24.14
N ASN A 319 -6.15 -18.79 24.41
CA ASN A 319 -5.82 -18.07 25.69
C ASN A 319 -4.37 -17.69 26.19
N ASP A 320 -4.18 -16.34 26.30
CA ASP A 320 -3.52 -15.47 27.34
C ASP A 320 -2.09 -14.87 27.08
N ASP A 321 -2.01 -13.52 27.06
CA ASP A 321 -1.11 -12.61 26.30
C ASP A 321 -0.32 -11.55 27.15
N PRO A 322 0.84 -11.03 26.69
CA PRO A 322 1.26 -9.62 26.85
C PRO A 322 1.57 -8.90 25.50
N ILE A 323 0.83 -7.80 25.32
CA ILE A 323 0.61 -6.89 24.17
C ILE A 323 1.87 -6.34 23.42
N GLN A 324 1.88 -6.41 22.08
CA GLN A 324 2.87 -5.82 21.16
C GLN A 324 2.38 -4.52 20.44
N GLU A 325 3.31 -3.63 20.06
CA GLU A 325 3.08 -2.35 19.36
C GLU A 325 2.95 -2.58 17.83
N GLU A 326 1.81 -2.23 17.22
CA GLU A 326 1.57 -2.36 15.78
C GLU A 326 1.97 -1.06 15.06
N VAL A 327 2.75 -1.16 13.96
CA VAL A 327 3.24 -0.02 13.16
C VAL A 327 2.82 -0.19 11.69
N GLU A 328 1.95 0.70 11.19
CA GLU A 328 1.52 0.72 9.78
C GLU A 328 1.99 2.02 9.09
N ILE A 329 2.70 1.90 7.96
CA ILE A 329 3.20 3.03 7.17
C ILE A 329 2.40 3.14 5.87
N PHE A 330 1.85 4.32 5.62
CA PHE A 330 1.10 4.63 4.42
C PHE A 330 1.84 5.65 3.56
N SER A 331 2.32 5.20 2.40
CA SER A 331 2.78 6.11 1.34
C SER A 331 1.56 6.82 0.76
N ALA A 332 1.54 8.15 0.80
CA ALA A 332 0.42 8.93 0.29
C ALA A 332 0.79 9.72 -0.97
N GLY A 333 2.04 10.17 -1.05
CA GLY A 333 2.54 10.97 -2.15
C GLY A 333 1.74 12.26 -2.40
N SER A 334 2.02 12.90 -3.53
CA SER A 334 1.25 14.04 -4.01
C SER A 334 1.18 14.09 -5.53
N ILE A 335 0.10 14.67 -6.03
CA ILE A 335 -0.05 15.09 -7.42
C ILE A 335 -0.01 16.61 -7.41
N SER A 336 0.93 17.20 -8.13
CA SER A 336 1.02 18.65 -8.23
C SER A 336 0.96 19.14 -9.67
N LEU A 337 0.23 20.24 -9.88
CA LEU A 337 0.20 20.96 -11.15
C LEU A 337 0.79 22.34 -10.93
N THR A 338 1.91 22.61 -11.59
CA THR A 338 2.51 23.95 -11.68
C THR A 338 2.19 24.53 -13.05
N SER A 339 1.61 25.72 -13.09
CA SER A 339 1.29 26.40 -14.36
C SER A 339 1.94 27.78 -14.40
N ASP A 340 2.83 27.99 -15.36
CA ASP A 340 3.49 29.28 -15.61
C ASP A 340 2.65 30.14 -16.57
N TYR A 341 1.37 30.43 -16.26
CA TYR A 341 0.56 31.26 -17.16
C TYR A 341 0.92 32.74 -17.00
N ASN A 342 1.48 33.33 -18.06
CA ASN A 342 1.86 34.72 -18.27
C ASN A 342 1.77 35.70 -17.06
N SER A 343 2.84 35.69 -16.25
CA SER A 343 3.48 36.87 -15.64
C SER A 343 2.91 37.54 -14.37
N LEU A 344 1.84 37.06 -13.73
CA LEU A 344 1.31 37.72 -12.52
C LEU A 344 1.45 36.93 -11.22
N VAL A 345 1.21 35.61 -11.18
CA VAL A 345 1.39 34.77 -9.98
C VAL A 345 1.75 33.34 -10.39
N ASN A 346 2.82 32.78 -9.81
CA ASN A 346 3.08 31.34 -9.94
C ASN A 346 2.10 30.57 -9.05
N GLN A 347 1.40 29.59 -9.61
CA GLN A 347 0.41 28.80 -8.87
C GLN A 347 0.80 27.33 -8.98
N LYS A 348 0.96 26.69 -7.81
CA LYS A 348 1.15 25.25 -7.68
C LYS A 348 -0.02 24.67 -6.90
N TYR A 349 -0.80 23.82 -7.55
CA TYR A 349 -1.91 23.09 -6.95
C TYR A 349 -1.43 21.71 -6.55
N ILE A 350 -1.65 21.30 -5.32
CA ILE A 350 -1.17 20.02 -4.79
C ILE A 350 -2.35 19.27 -4.21
N TYR A 351 -2.59 18.04 -4.70
CA TYR A 351 -3.41 17.05 -4.03
C TYR A 351 -2.49 16.15 -3.21
N ALA A 352 -2.69 16.08 -1.90
CA ALA A 352 -1.93 15.18 -1.03
C ALA A 352 -2.81 14.77 0.15
N GLN A 353 -2.80 13.49 0.53
CA GLN A 353 -3.46 12.99 1.75
C GLN A 353 -4.94 13.46 1.91
N GLY A 354 -5.69 13.58 0.80
CA GLY A 354 -7.08 14.04 0.84
C GLY A 354 -7.28 15.57 0.83
N SER A 355 -6.20 16.36 0.92
CA SER A 355 -6.24 17.82 0.90
C SER A 355 -5.95 18.42 -0.46
N ILE A 356 -6.42 19.64 -0.67
CA ILE A 356 -6.03 20.49 -1.80
C ILE A 356 -5.27 21.70 -1.26
N ILE A 357 -4.04 21.89 -1.72
CA ILE A 357 -3.18 23.01 -1.34
C ILE A 357 -2.93 23.89 -2.56
N LEU A 358 -3.09 25.19 -2.40
CA LEU A 358 -2.70 26.21 -3.37
C LEU A 358 -1.45 26.93 -2.84
N GLU A 359 -0.31 26.72 -3.48
CA GLU A 359 0.92 27.46 -3.20
C GLU A 359 1.12 28.58 -4.22
N GLN A 360 1.47 29.76 -3.70
CA GLN A 360 1.81 30.97 -4.45
C GLN A 360 3.08 31.60 -3.87
N ASP A 361 3.64 32.59 -4.56
CA ASP A 361 4.91 33.24 -4.15
C ASP A 361 4.85 33.86 -2.73
N GLU A 362 3.67 34.27 -2.24
CA GLU A 362 3.48 34.87 -0.91
C GLU A 362 3.18 33.82 0.20
N GLY A 363 2.99 32.55 -0.15
CA GLY A 363 2.68 31.46 0.77
C GLY A 363 1.64 30.49 0.21
N GLY A 364 1.35 29.45 0.98
CA GLY A 364 0.33 28.45 0.64
C GLY A 364 -0.96 28.62 1.44
N VAL A 365 -2.06 28.11 0.88
CA VAL A 365 -3.36 28.00 1.54
C VAL A 365 -3.88 26.59 1.37
N LEU A 366 -4.36 26.00 2.45
CA LEU A 366 -5.15 24.77 2.41
C LEU A 366 -6.56 25.14 1.91
N TRP A 367 -6.87 24.74 0.69
CA TRP A 367 -8.14 25.05 0.04
C TRP A 367 -9.25 24.11 0.52
N GLU A 368 -8.93 22.83 0.63
CA GLU A 368 -9.79 21.80 1.23
C GLU A 368 -8.94 20.98 2.20
N GLU A 369 -9.52 20.70 3.36
CA GLU A 369 -8.94 19.90 4.43
C GLU A 369 -8.99 18.39 4.09
N PRO A 370 -8.11 17.58 4.68
CA PRO A 370 -8.17 16.14 4.50
C PRO A 370 -9.47 15.59 5.08
N LEU A 371 -9.98 14.49 4.51
CA LEU A 371 -11.15 13.83 5.07
C LEU A 371 -10.80 13.13 6.39
N LEU A 372 -10.96 13.87 7.48
CA LEU A 372 -10.87 13.39 8.85
C LEU A 372 -12.23 13.54 9.52
N ARG A 373 -12.77 12.45 10.05
CA ARG A 373 -14.06 12.50 10.78
C ARG A 373 -13.91 11.85 12.13
N TYR A 374 -14.36 12.56 13.16
CA TYR A 374 -14.52 11.98 14.48
C TYR A 374 -16.00 11.74 14.76
N ASN A 375 -16.36 10.49 15.02
CA ASN A 375 -17.68 10.14 15.52
C ASN A 375 -17.65 10.10 17.05
N HIS A 376 -18.16 11.16 17.68
CA HIS A 376 -18.27 11.27 19.14
C HIS A 376 -19.06 10.13 19.79
N SER A 377 -20.02 9.52 19.09
CA SER A 377 -20.90 8.49 19.67
C SER A 377 -20.22 7.11 19.73
N SER A 378 -19.43 6.78 18.70
CA SER A 378 -18.71 5.51 18.61
C SER A 378 -17.23 5.63 18.97
N GLN A 379 -16.78 6.83 19.34
CA GLN A 379 -15.38 7.17 19.57
C GLN A 379 -14.48 6.67 18.44
N THR A 380 -14.93 6.88 17.20
CA THR A 380 -14.23 6.40 16.00
C THR A 380 -13.65 7.56 15.23
N ILE A 381 -12.36 7.49 14.90
CA ILE A 381 -11.72 8.38 13.95
C ILE A 381 -11.70 7.66 12.60
N TYR A 382 -12.17 8.34 11.57
CA TYR A 382 -12.08 7.90 10.18
C TYR A 382 -11.02 8.75 9.49
N ILE A 383 -10.05 8.08 8.88
CA ILE A 383 -9.02 8.70 8.06
C ILE A 383 -9.06 8.04 6.69
N ARG A 384 -9.20 8.85 5.65
CA ARG A 384 -9.07 8.39 4.27
C ARG A 384 -7.71 8.80 3.73
N LEU A 385 -6.90 7.81 3.43
CA LEU A 385 -5.57 7.95 2.86
C LEU A 385 -5.63 7.71 1.36
N VAL A 386 -4.85 8.51 0.64
CA VAL A 386 -4.68 8.35 -0.80
C VAL A 386 -3.23 8.08 -1.04
N GLU A 387 -2.91 6.90 -1.56
CA GLU A 387 -1.60 6.55 -2.11
C GLU A 387 -1.57 6.91 -3.59
N ILE A 388 -0.44 7.43 -4.03
CA ILE A 388 -0.25 7.87 -5.40
C ILE A 388 0.93 7.09 -5.96
N GLU A 389 0.69 6.42 -7.08
CA GLU A 389 1.68 5.62 -7.80
C GLU A 389 1.78 6.11 -9.26
N GLY A 390 3.01 6.21 -9.76
CA GLY A 390 3.31 6.49 -11.16
C GLY A 390 4.50 7.42 -11.36
N ASN A 391 5.33 7.08 -12.34
CA ASN A 391 6.36 7.97 -12.87
C ASN A 391 5.78 8.80 -14.02
N ARG A 392 5.20 9.98 -13.74
CA ARG A 392 4.73 10.84 -14.84
C ARG A 392 4.97 12.32 -14.60
N VAL A 393 5.64 12.92 -15.59
CA VAL A 393 5.77 14.36 -15.77
C VAL A 393 5.18 14.70 -17.13
N SER A 394 4.12 15.52 -17.15
CA SER A 394 3.43 15.91 -18.39
C SER A 394 3.67 17.37 -18.73
N TYR A 395 3.82 17.67 -20.04
CA TYR A 395 4.10 19.00 -20.56
C TYR A 395 3.16 19.37 -21.72
N GLY A 396 2.50 20.54 -21.63
CA GLY A 396 1.78 21.19 -22.75
C GLY A 396 0.27 20.96 -22.82
N ASN A 397 -0.40 21.37 -23.91
CA ASN A 397 -1.88 21.51 -24.04
C ASN A 397 -2.71 20.20 -24.08
N PHE A 398 -2.56 19.28 -23.12
CA PHE A 398 -3.29 18.01 -23.09
C PHE A 398 -4.19 17.92 -21.85
N LYS A 399 -5.42 17.40 -22.02
CA LYS A 399 -6.21 16.96 -20.87
C LYS A 399 -5.67 15.61 -20.43
N ASP A 400 -4.91 15.59 -19.34
CA ASP A 400 -4.42 14.33 -18.77
C ASP A 400 -5.52 13.67 -17.96
N SER A 401 -5.66 12.36 -18.08
CA SER A 401 -6.65 11.60 -17.31
C SER A 401 -5.98 10.87 -16.17
N LEU A 402 -6.36 11.21 -14.95
CA LEU A 402 -6.00 10.46 -13.75
C LEU A 402 -6.89 9.21 -13.66
N ARG A 403 -6.30 8.02 -13.51
CA ARG A 403 -7.07 6.79 -13.25
C ARG A 403 -7.03 6.53 -11.75
N ILE A 404 -8.19 6.62 -11.11
CA ILE A 404 -8.31 6.16 -9.73
C ILE A 404 -8.66 4.67 -9.79
N THR A 405 -7.89 3.86 -9.08
CA THR A 405 -8.15 2.44 -8.87
C THR A 405 -8.44 2.24 -7.39
N LEU A 406 -9.65 1.79 -7.03
CA LEU A 406 -9.82 1.24 -5.69
C LEU A 406 -9.03 -0.06 -5.67
N ILE A 407 -8.01 -0.07 -4.83
CA ILE A 407 -7.57 -1.30 -4.23
C ILE A 407 -8.51 -1.52 -3.07
N ASP A 408 -9.50 -2.41 -3.25
CA ASP A 408 -10.25 -2.92 -2.11
C ASP A 408 -9.31 -3.82 -1.31
N ARG A 409 -8.70 -3.26 -0.25
CA ARG A 409 -8.03 -4.01 0.80
C ARG A 409 -7.74 -3.11 2.02
N LYS A 410 -8.10 -3.65 3.19
CA LYS A 410 -7.96 -3.14 4.56
C LYS A 410 -8.74 -1.88 4.93
N THR A 411 -9.95 -2.06 5.46
CA THR A 411 -10.38 -1.24 6.61
C THR A 411 -9.60 -1.74 7.83
N SER A 412 -8.37 -1.28 8.04
CA SER A 412 -7.63 -1.59 9.27
C SER A 412 -8.36 -0.90 10.41
N ALA A 413 -9.14 -1.65 11.18
CA ALA A 413 -9.71 -1.17 12.42
C ALA A 413 -8.66 -1.40 13.51
N LEU A 414 -7.91 -0.36 13.87
CA LEU A 414 -7.16 -0.35 15.11
C LEU A 414 -8.20 -0.26 16.23
N SER A 415 -8.67 -1.43 16.70
CA SER A 415 -9.79 -1.61 17.64
C SER A 415 -9.29 -1.83 19.07
N PRO A 416 -9.35 -0.85 19.98
CA PRO A 416 -8.91 -1.06 21.36
C PRO A 416 -9.96 -1.83 22.20
N ALA A 417 -9.50 -2.75 23.04
CA ALA A 417 -10.23 -3.25 24.20
C ALA A 417 -9.60 -2.84 25.56
N SER A 418 -8.72 -1.83 25.56
CA SER A 418 -8.14 -1.21 26.78
C SER A 418 -7.66 0.22 26.53
N ASP A 419 -7.25 0.93 27.59
CA ASP A 419 -6.56 2.23 27.50
C ASP A 419 -5.34 2.08 26.58
N GLY A 420 -5.34 2.81 25.46
CA GLY A 420 -4.31 2.73 24.44
C GLY A 420 -3.91 4.10 23.89
N GLU A 421 -2.73 4.17 23.30
CA GLU A 421 -2.18 5.36 22.69
C GLU A 421 -1.98 5.13 21.20
N ILE A 422 -2.59 5.96 20.36
CA ILE A 422 -2.33 5.97 18.91
C ILE A 422 -1.41 7.14 18.59
N LYS A 423 -0.26 6.87 17.99
CA LYS A 423 0.65 7.88 17.46
C LYS A 423 0.49 7.95 15.95
N ILE A 424 0.25 9.14 15.44
CA ILE A 424 0.18 9.44 14.00
C ILE A 424 1.32 10.39 13.68
N GLN A 425 2.27 9.94 12.87
CA GLN A 425 3.38 10.74 12.38
C GLN A 425 3.16 11.08 10.91
N TYR A 426 3.52 12.29 10.50
CA TYR A 426 3.33 12.79 9.14
C TYR A 426 4.43 13.77 8.75
N LYS A 427 4.52 14.09 7.45
CA LYS A 427 5.48 15.09 6.97
C LYS A 427 5.15 16.47 7.54
N GLU A 428 6.12 17.04 8.27
CA GLU A 428 6.00 18.37 8.87
C GLU A 428 5.87 19.45 7.78
N ASN A 429 4.74 20.15 7.77
CA ASN A 429 4.46 21.32 6.94
C ASN A 429 3.46 22.23 7.68
N ASP A 430 3.69 23.54 7.70
CA ASP A 430 2.89 24.53 8.42
C ASP A 430 1.38 24.45 8.15
N LEU A 431 0.96 24.13 6.92
CA LEU A 431 -0.46 24.04 6.56
C LEU A 431 -1.13 22.79 7.14
N TRP A 432 -0.43 21.66 7.10
CA TRP A 432 -0.89 20.39 7.66
C TRP A 432 -0.89 20.41 9.18
N ASN A 433 0.17 20.98 9.75
CA ASN A 433 0.28 21.22 11.18
C ASN A 433 -0.95 21.96 11.69
N LYS A 434 -1.35 23.04 11.02
CA LYS A 434 -2.54 23.80 11.40
C LYS A 434 -3.84 23.01 11.25
N ALA A 435 -4.02 22.29 10.14
CA ALA A 435 -5.23 21.50 9.89
C ALA A 435 -5.42 20.38 10.92
N PHE A 436 -4.33 19.66 11.22
CA PHE A 436 -4.35 18.62 12.25
C PHE A 436 -4.48 19.20 13.66
N GLU A 437 -3.85 20.34 13.95
CA GLU A 437 -4.02 21.05 15.22
C GLU A 437 -5.50 21.43 15.43
N ASP A 438 -6.15 22.03 14.42
CA ASP A 438 -7.56 22.42 14.48
C ASP A 438 -8.49 21.20 14.65
N PHE A 439 -8.23 20.08 13.95
CA PHE A 439 -9.03 18.86 14.10
C PHE A 439 -8.83 18.18 15.46
N PHE A 440 -7.57 17.89 15.81
CA PHE A 440 -7.26 17.06 16.97
C PHE A 440 -7.42 17.79 18.29
N ASN A 441 -7.17 19.11 18.38
CA ASN A 441 -7.45 19.87 19.61
C ASN A 441 -8.93 19.84 20.03
N ASN A 442 -9.84 19.48 19.12
CA ASN A 442 -11.26 19.30 19.43
C ASN A 442 -11.60 17.90 19.99
N ILE A 443 -10.64 16.97 20.04
CA ILE A 443 -10.80 15.63 20.60
C ILE A 443 -10.26 15.63 22.05
N PRO A 444 -11.04 15.25 23.07
CA PRO A 444 -10.55 15.29 24.46
C PRO A 444 -9.38 14.34 24.71
N GLY A 445 -8.33 14.82 25.39
CA GLY A 445 -7.25 13.98 25.92
C GLY A 445 -6.06 13.70 24.98
N ASN A 446 -6.03 14.31 23.81
CA ASN A 446 -4.93 14.20 22.85
C ASN A 446 -3.80 15.19 23.17
N THR A 447 -2.60 14.92 22.63
CA THR A 447 -1.52 15.90 22.55
C THR A 447 -1.07 16.06 21.11
N TYR A 448 -0.90 17.31 20.69
CA TYR A 448 -0.45 17.66 19.36
C TYR A 448 0.96 18.27 19.41
N SER A 449 1.84 17.78 18.54
CA SER A 449 3.11 18.39 18.19
C SER A 449 3.23 18.49 16.66
N PRO A 450 3.95 19.48 16.11
CA PRO A 450 4.26 19.50 14.68
C PRO A 450 4.88 18.17 14.22
N GLY A 451 4.31 17.56 13.18
CA GLY A 451 4.74 16.26 12.65
C GLY A 451 4.32 15.01 13.45
N GLU A 452 3.71 15.16 14.65
CA GLU A 452 3.32 14.03 15.50
C GLU A 452 2.04 14.32 16.31
N ILE A 453 1.04 13.46 16.19
CA ILE A 453 -0.19 13.50 16.97
C ILE A 453 -0.24 12.26 17.85
N ILE A 454 -0.47 12.46 19.14
CA ILE A 454 -0.66 11.38 20.09
C ILE A 454 -2.09 11.46 20.61
N ILE A 455 -2.83 10.36 20.47
CA ILE A 455 -4.23 10.26 20.88
C ILE A 455 -4.33 9.23 22.00
N HIS A 456 -4.63 9.71 23.20
CA HIS A 456 -4.93 8.87 24.34
C HIS A 456 -6.44 8.81 24.52
N SER A 457 -7.01 7.61 24.61
CA SER A 457 -8.43 7.47 24.89
C SER A 457 -8.81 6.08 25.36
N GLU A 458 -9.77 6.02 26.28
CA GLU A 458 -10.48 4.79 26.62
C GLU A 458 -11.37 4.42 25.41
N ASN A 459 -11.13 3.28 24.75
CA ASN A 459 -11.96 2.71 23.66
C ASN A 459 -12.00 3.48 22.31
N LEU A 460 -10.90 4.14 21.90
CA LEU A 460 -10.83 4.85 20.60
C LEU A 460 -10.57 3.93 19.40
N ASN A 461 -11.55 3.79 18.52
CA ASN A 461 -11.37 3.06 17.27
C ASN A 461 -10.79 3.97 16.18
N LEU A 462 -9.75 3.53 15.46
CA LEU A 462 -9.27 4.22 14.26
C LEU A 462 -9.54 3.32 13.05
N ILE A 463 -10.28 3.86 12.07
CA ILE A 463 -10.56 3.20 10.79
C ILE A 463 -9.81 3.96 9.71
N VAL A 464 -8.93 3.25 9.01
CA VAL A 464 -8.20 3.77 7.86
C VAL A 464 -8.75 3.19 6.57
N GLU A 465 -9.05 4.05 5.61
CA GLU A 465 -9.44 3.67 4.24
C GLU A 465 -8.35 4.11 3.27
N LYS A 466 -7.84 3.21 2.41
CA LYS A 466 -6.77 3.51 1.44
C LYS A 466 -7.29 3.53 -0.01
N ILE A 467 -6.90 4.53 -0.79
CA ILE A 467 -7.24 4.67 -2.21
C ILE A 467 -5.95 4.83 -3.00
N VAL A 468 -5.76 4.04 -4.07
CA VAL A 468 -4.56 4.16 -4.93
C VAL A 468 -4.89 4.90 -6.22
N ILE A 469 -4.10 5.92 -6.51
CA ILE A 469 -4.20 6.68 -7.74
C ILE A 469 -3.03 6.30 -8.64
N GLU A 470 -3.35 5.72 -9.80
CA GLU A 470 -2.38 5.43 -10.85
C GLU A 470 -2.46 6.47 -11.96
N VAL A 471 -1.33 7.10 -12.28
CA VAL A 471 -1.27 8.06 -13.39
C VAL A 471 -0.84 7.34 -14.67
N GLN A 472 -1.79 7.15 -15.59
CA GLN A 472 -1.56 6.52 -16.92
C GLN A 472 -1.19 7.53 -17.99
#